data_AF-A0A8S3CIJ0-F1
#
_entry.id   AF-A0A8S3CIJ0-F1
#
_cell.length_a   1.000
_cell.length_b   1.000
_cell.length_c   1.000
_cell.angle_alpha   90.00
_cell.angle_beta   90.00
_cell.angle_gamma   90.00
#
_symmetry.space_group_name_H-M   'P 1'
#
loop_
_entity.id
_entity.type
_entity.pdbx_description
1 polymer ?
#
loop_
_entity_poly.entity_id
_entity_poly.type
_entity_poly.pdbx_seq_one_letter_code
_entity_poly.pdbx_strand_id
1 'polypeptide(L)'
;MQEDKDSFFTKQFDNWEHFEEQFIIWCNHYHEPVNIKRSSMKYNEKTMKELFDRFRYEHVKYICHHSGRVRRNIKDGSRPNQESARIDCEFFFKIKHDTDINKIIFTKIKNLKHNHPIDERIYKNYSFIRNKELIDNQEVHDLCKTLITANASTYNNRKLLNKKFDINLTRKDINNFKQKIKFNLIGNRTDAELLQVWIDEILNENPNNSIQIKLNEDGNLECLYIQTMQMKAWLEKYPNILHLDSTFKVNIENYQLYICMAQNANLKGVPVSYCLMNSGNKDNLEFFYAAMRDLNDLQQTQVIMVDKDLTNIDILQHFFDKARMLLCVFHVLKYLKSRVHELRIPLTNRMNIMKNIRRLLYDNDQMSAIYLKEVKTESEGTDFYQYFETNWLSCCEMWQTKHRKNLFNFDTDTNNHLERFNRTLKDHILPKMHISECVVKLILAVDDTRTEEMNTYISLKQKICDSNDSTLVQRFGSQLINKAIDLLRKQNDELKQKHYSIEELEDNSWKIGQKDEEKNRFITSSIIHRDSFEDLLFCDCDYFLQNQLPCRHMIFLFDRLDDEKLDQAKRIHEIVSINKRWLKATVDYYLNEIAHYDSILSSNTQYNITQMATKKNNILSSNE
;
A
#
# COMPACT_ATOMS: atom_id res chain seq x y z
N MET A 1 -6.69 -49.98 -34.63
CA MET A 1 -6.33 -49.13 -33.47
C MET A 1 -5.58 -49.90 -32.38
N GLN A 2 -6.11 -51.00 -31.84
CA GLN A 2 -5.37 -51.79 -30.83
C GLN A 2 -4.13 -52.49 -31.42
N GLU A 3 -4.22 -53.07 -32.62
CA GLU A 3 -3.07 -53.68 -33.31
C GLU A 3 -1.96 -52.64 -33.62
N ASP A 4 -2.37 -51.44 -34.04
CA ASP A 4 -1.46 -50.32 -34.32
C ASP A 4 -0.77 -49.82 -33.03
N LYS A 5 -1.52 -49.73 -31.93
CA LYS A 5 -1.00 -49.43 -30.60
C LYS A 5 0.01 -50.47 -30.11
N ASP A 6 -0.30 -51.75 -30.31
CA ASP A 6 0.55 -52.85 -29.86
C ASP A 6 1.80 -53.01 -30.74
N SER A 7 1.80 -52.48 -31.97
CA SER A 7 2.97 -52.43 -32.86
C SER A 7 4.15 -51.66 -32.26
N PHE A 8 3.90 -50.73 -31.34
CA PHE A 8 4.96 -50.01 -30.63
C PHE A 8 5.92 -50.95 -29.90
N PHE A 9 5.40 -52.07 -29.37
CA PHE A 9 6.15 -53.03 -28.56
C PHE A 9 7.02 -53.98 -29.39
N THR A 10 6.93 -53.95 -30.72
CA THR A 10 7.80 -54.72 -31.63
C THR A 10 8.97 -53.89 -32.17
N LYS A 11 8.97 -52.57 -31.91
CA LYS A 11 10.04 -51.66 -32.33
C LYS A 11 11.34 -51.89 -31.53
N GLN A 12 12.44 -51.45 -32.13
CA GLN A 12 13.76 -51.38 -31.52
C GLN A 12 14.29 -49.96 -31.68
N PHE A 13 15.06 -49.47 -30.70
CA PHE A 13 15.54 -48.09 -30.70
C PHE A 13 17.06 -48.02 -30.59
N ASP A 14 17.66 -47.09 -31.33
CA ASP A 14 19.13 -46.98 -31.42
C ASP A 14 19.77 -46.26 -30.23
N ASN A 15 18.96 -45.50 -29.48
CA ASN A 15 19.37 -44.80 -28.27
C ASN A 15 18.16 -44.48 -27.36
N TRP A 16 18.44 -44.04 -26.14
CA TRP A 16 17.46 -43.75 -25.09
C TRP A 16 16.57 -42.54 -25.42
N GLU A 17 17.15 -41.49 -25.98
CA GLU A 17 16.43 -40.27 -26.37
C GLU A 17 15.36 -40.56 -27.42
N HIS A 18 15.73 -41.30 -28.47
CA HIS A 18 14.80 -41.74 -29.50
C HIS A 18 13.66 -42.61 -28.94
N PHE A 19 13.96 -43.49 -27.98
CA PHE A 19 12.92 -44.25 -27.29
C PHE A 19 11.99 -43.33 -26.49
N GLU A 20 12.53 -42.40 -25.69
CA GLU A 20 11.72 -41.49 -24.86
C GLU A 20 10.81 -40.60 -25.69
N GLU A 21 11.29 -40.04 -26.80
CA GLU A 21 10.49 -39.26 -27.73
C GLU A 21 9.31 -40.06 -28.29
N GLN A 22 9.60 -41.24 -28.86
CA GLN A 22 8.57 -42.12 -29.42
C GLN A 22 7.59 -42.62 -28.36
N PHE A 23 8.09 -42.88 -27.15
CA PHE A 23 7.27 -43.29 -26.01
C PHE A 23 6.32 -42.17 -25.56
N ILE A 24 6.78 -40.92 -25.50
CA ILE A 24 5.94 -39.76 -25.17
C ILE A 24 4.85 -39.57 -26.24
N ILE A 25 5.22 -39.67 -27.52
CA ILE A 25 4.26 -39.57 -28.64
C ILE A 25 3.20 -40.67 -28.51
N TRP A 26 3.62 -41.91 -28.28
CA TRP A 26 2.73 -43.05 -28.08
C TRP A 26 1.81 -42.84 -26.86
N CYS A 27 2.35 -42.38 -25.74
CA CYS A 27 1.58 -42.09 -24.53
C CYS A 27 0.52 -41.02 -24.75
N ASN A 28 0.86 -39.94 -25.45
CA ASN A 28 -0.07 -38.85 -25.74
C ASN A 28 -1.14 -39.26 -26.76
N HIS A 29 -0.77 -40.02 -27.79
CA HIS A 29 -1.71 -40.45 -28.83
C HIS A 29 -2.71 -41.49 -28.32
N TYR A 30 -2.27 -42.44 -27.51
CA TYR A 30 -3.12 -43.51 -26.96
C TYR A 30 -3.59 -43.27 -25.52
N HIS A 31 -3.27 -42.11 -24.94
CA HIS A 31 -3.69 -41.67 -23.60
C HIS A 31 -3.20 -42.58 -22.46
N GLU A 32 -1.97 -43.09 -22.59
CA GLU A 32 -1.44 -44.17 -21.76
C GLU A 32 -0.75 -43.65 -20.48
N PRO A 33 -1.31 -43.87 -19.28
CA PRO A 33 -0.82 -43.27 -18.04
C PRO A 33 0.34 -44.08 -17.44
N VAL A 34 1.43 -44.21 -18.18
CA VAL A 34 2.53 -45.13 -17.88
C VAL A 34 3.73 -44.36 -17.35
N ASN A 35 4.32 -44.86 -16.26
CA ASN A 35 5.46 -44.24 -15.57
C ASN A 35 6.56 -45.27 -15.25
N ILE A 36 7.78 -44.79 -15.04
CA ILE A 36 8.91 -45.63 -14.62
C ILE A 36 8.69 -46.10 -13.18
N LYS A 37 8.69 -47.42 -12.96
CA LYS A 37 8.68 -48.03 -11.61
C LYS A 37 10.07 -48.18 -11.03
N ARG A 38 11.00 -48.62 -11.88
CA ARG A 38 12.37 -48.97 -11.49
C ARG A 38 13.26 -48.89 -12.72
N SER A 39 14.41 -48.27 -12.59
CA SER A 39 15.50 -48.29 -13.55
C SER A 39 16.76 -48.80 -12.86
N SER A 40 17.65 -49.40 -13.64
CA SER A 40 19.01 -49.79 -13.21
C SER A 40 19.99 -49.12 -14.16
N MET A 41 20.93 -48.32 -13.64
CA MET A 41 21.98 -47.72 -14.45
C MET A 41 23.05 -48.76 -14.80
N LYS A 42 23.50 -48.76 -16.06
CA LYS A 42 24.51 -49.71 -16.56
C LYS A 42 25.90 -49.09 -16.69
N TYR A 43 25.94 -47.86 -17.20
CA TYR A 43 27.16 -47.17 -17.56
C TYR A 43 27.43 -46.03 -16.58
N ASN A 44 28.70 -45.72 -16.35
CA ASN A 44 29.11 -44.62 -15.50
C ASN A 44 29.26 -43.36 -16.36
N GLU A 45 28.57 -42.29 -15.97
CA GLU A 45 28.54 -41.01 -16.68
C GLU A 45 29.94 -40.40 -16.90
N LYS A 46 30.87 -40.60 -15.97
CA LYS A 46 32.22 -40.03 -16.05
C LYS A 46 33.19 -40.86 -16.89
N THR A 47 33.13 -42.20 -16.80
CA THR A 47 34.11 -43.08 -17.45
C THR A 47 33.64 -43.66 -18.78
N MET A 48 32.32 -43.67 -19.06
CA MET A 48 31.74 -44.21 -20.28
C MET A 48 30.62 -43.30 -20.81
N LYS A 49 30.94 -42.00 -20.98
CA LYS A 49 29.99 -40.94 -21.33
C LYS A 49 29.17 -41.25 -22.58
N GLU A 50 29.80 -41.69 -23.67
CA GLU A 50 29.09 -41.98 -24.93
C GLU A 50 28.04 -43.10 -24.77
N LEU A 51 28.38 -44.20 -24.08
CA LEU A 51 27.44 -45.30 -23.80
C LEU A 51 26.38 -44.90 -22.77
N PHE A 52 26.74 -44.05 -21.81
CA PHE A 52 25.82 -43.49 -20.84
C PHE A 52 24.77 -42.60 -21.51
N ASP A 53 25.19 -41.68 -22.37
CA ASP A 53 24.30 -40.79 -23.11
C ASP A 53 23.39 -41.59 -24.05
N ARG A 54 23.94 -42.61 -24.70
CA ARG A 54 23.22 -43.40 -25.71
C ARG A 54 22.24 -44.42 -25.12
N PHE A 55 22.57 -45.10 -24.03
CA PHE A 55 21.73 -46.19 -23.51
C PHE A 55 21.26 -45.99 -22.06
N ARG A 56 22.04 -45.29 -21.24
CA ARG A 56 21.79 -44.88 -19.83
C ARG A 56 21.48 -46.00 -18.83
N TYR A 57 20.54 -46.88 -19.14
CA TYR A 57 20.00 -47.90 -18.28
C TYR A 57 20.26 -49.32 -18.81
N GLU A 58 20.51 -50.24 -17.88
CA GLU A 58 20.60 -51.67 -18.15
C GLU A 58 19.20 -52.23 -18.43
N HIS A 59 18.25 -51.87 -17.57
CA HIS A 59 16.86 -52.23 -17.71
C HIS A 59 15.96 -51.18 -17.05
N VAL A 60 14.82 -50.91 -17.68
CA VAL A 60 13.78 -50.00 -17.15
C VAL A 60 12.45 -50.72 -17.17
N LYS A 61 11.75 -50.67 -16.04
CA LYS A 61 10.39 -51.21 -15.90
C LYS A 61 9.38 -50.07 -15.89
N TYR A 62 8.49 -50.08 -16.86
CA TYR A 62 7.34 -49.19 -16.97
C TYR A 62 6.09 -49.88 -16.45
N ILE A 63 5.26 -49.14 -15.72
CA ILE A 63 3.97 -49.61 -15.20
C ILE A 63 2.91 -48.53 -15.38
N CYS A 64 1.63 -48.93 -15.34
CA CYS A 64 0.56 -47.97 -15.20
C CYS A 64 0.67 -47.18 -13.86
N HIS A 65 0.29 -45.90 -13.88
CA HIS A 65 0.16 -45.04 -12.70
C HIS A 65 -0.69 -45.66 -11.59
N HIS A 66 -1.73 -46.42 -11.97
CA HIS A 66 -2.65 -47.11 -11.06
C HIS A 66 -2.14 -48.50 -10.60
N SER A 67 -0.89 -48.86 -10.91
CA SER A 67 -0.35 -50.19 -10.61
C SER A 67 -0.06 -50.42 -9.13
N GLY A 68 -0.29 -51.66 -8.70
CA GLY A 68 -0.02 -52.17 -7.36
C GLY A 68 -1.16 -51.95 -6.38
N ARG A 69 -0.99 -52.49 -5.16
CA ARG A 69 -2.00 -52.42 -4.10
C ARG A 69 -1.80 -51.19 -3.22
N VAL A 70 -2.90 -50.74 -2.61
CA VAL A 70 -2.90 -49.73 -1.56
C VAL A 70 -2.03 -50.23 -0.42
N ARG A 71 -1.00 -49.45 -0.06
CA ARG A 71 -0.14 -49.76 1.09
C ARG A 71 -0.73 -49.09 2.32
N ARG A 72 -1.07 -49.88 3.34
CA ARG A 72 -1.39 -49.35 4.68
C ARG A 72 -0.06 -49.19 5.42
N ASN A 73 0.32 -47.97 5.77
CA ASN A 73 1.39 -47.75 6.74
C ASN A 73 0.82 -48.11 8.12
N ILE A 74 1.26 -49.24 8.68
CA ILE A 74 0.85 -49.72 10.01
C ILE A 74 1.83 -49.22 11.09
N LYS A 75 2.97 -48.63 10.70
CA LYS A 75 3.98 -48.13 11.63
C LYS A 75 3.71 -46.67 12.01
N ASP A 76 3.73 -46.43 13.31
CA ASP A 76 3.58 -45.15 14.02
C ASP A 76 2.27 -44.44 13.80
N GLY A 77 1.24 -44.76 14.60
CA GLY A 77 0.12 -43.89 15.09
C GLY A 77 -0.50 -42.81 14.19
N SER A 78 -0.14 -42.79 12.92
CA SER A 78 -0.32 -41.72 11.96
C SER A 78 -1.50 -42.09 11.12
N ARG A 79 -2.34 -41.09 10.87
CA ARG A 79 -3.58 -41.28 10.11
C ARG A 79 -3.21 -41.86 8.73
N PRO A 80 -3.70 -43.05 8.37
CA PRO A 80 -3.36 -43.66 7.09
C PRO A 80 -3.82 -42.75 5.95
N ASN A 81 -3.04 -42.71 4.88
CA ASN A 81 -3.39 -41.93 3.68
C ASN A 81 -4.74 -42.42 3.15
N GLN A 82 -5.77 -41.56 3.21
CA GLN A 82 -7.17 -41.95 3.00
C GLN A 82 -7.51 -42.10 1.50
N GLU A 83 -6.61 -41.68 0.61
CA GLU A 83 -6.79 -41.70 -0.84
C GLU A 83 -5.55 -42.29 -1.54
N SER A 84 -5.75 -43.16 -2.53
CA SER A 84 -4.68 -43.78 -3.30
C SER A 84 -5.11 -44.02 -4.74
N ALA A 85 -4.28 -43.62 -5.70
CA ALA A 85 -4.50 -43.92 -7.12
C ALA A 85 -4.30 -45.40 -7.46
N ARG A 86 -3.74 -46.21 -6.56
CA ARG A 86 -3.42 -47.62 -6.81
C ARG A 86 -4.67 -48.51 -6.76
N ILE A 87 -4.93 -49.24 -7.84
CA ILE A 87 -6.08 -50.16 -8.00
C ILE A 87 -5.66 -51.56 -8.48
N ASP A 88 -4.38 -51.90 -8.31
CA ASP A 88 -3.77 -53.15 -8.75
C ASP A 88 -3.82 -53.35 -10.28
N CYS A 89 -3.66 -52.27 -11.06
CA CYS A 89 -3.49 -52.40 -12.51
C CYS A 89 -2.22 -53.18 -12.83
N GLU A 90 -2.37 -54.24 -13.64
CA GLU A 90 -1.29 -55.17 -13.99
C GLU A 90 -0.51 -54.75 -15.25
N PHE A 91 -0.86 -53.64 -15.89
CA PHE A 91 -0.14 -53.15 -17.07
C PHE A 91 1.32 -52.89 -16.74
N PHE A 92 2.23 -53.59 -17.44
CA PHE A 92 3.65 -53.30 -17.39
C PHE A 92 4.40 -53.80 -18.62
N PHE A 93 5.51 -53.14 -18.90
CA PHE A 93 6.54 -53.67 -19.79
C PHE A 93 7.95 -53.37 -19.27
N LYS A 94 8.94 -54.06 -19.81
CA LYS A 94 10.36 -53.83 -19.53
C LYS A 94 11.12 -53.65 -20.82
N ILE A 95 12.04 -52.69 -20.80
CA ILE A 95 13.05 -52.50 -21.84
C ILE A 95 14.44 -52.73 -21.28
N LYS A 96 15.38 -53.16 -22.13
CA LYS A 96 16.81 -53.27 -21.82
C LYS A 96 17.64 -52.80 -23.00
N HIS A 97 18.88 -52.40 -22.73
CA HIS A 97 19.91 -52.34 -23.78
C HIS A 97 20.43 -53.76 -24.06
N ASP A 98 20.25 -54.20 -25.31
CA ASP A 98 20.82 -55.44 -25.82
C ASP A 98 22.20 -55.16 -26.43
N THR A 99 23.23 -55.78 -25.88
CA THR A 99 24.63 -55.53 -26.25
C THR A 99 25.02 -56.15 -27.59
N ASP A 100 24.33 -57.21 -28.00
CA ASP A 100 24.73 -57.99 -29.17
C ASP A 100 24.29 -57.29 -30.46
N ILE A 101 23.11 -56.68 -30.42
CA ILE A 101 22.55 -55.88 -31.52
C ILE A 101 22.68 -54.37 -31.30
N ASN A 102 23.21 -53.97 -30.14
CA ASN A 102 23.41 -52.59 -29.70
C ASN A 102 22.15 -51.70 -29.81
N LYS A 103 21.00 -52.22 -29.39
CA LYS A 103 19.70 -51.53 -29.44
C LYS A 103 18.92 -51.68 -28.14
N ILE A 104 17.98 -50.78 -27.91
CA ILE A 104 16.99 -50.89 -26.83
C ILE A 104 15.84 -51.76 -27.33
N ILE A 105 15.55 -52.83 -26.58
CA ILE A 105 14.50 -53.79 -26.90
C ILE A 105 13.55 -54.03 -25.74
N PHE A 106 12.32 -54.42 -26.05
CA PHE A 106 11.36 -54.90 -25.07
C PHE A 106 11.65 -56.36 -24.68
N THR A 107 11.63 -56.67 -23.38
CA THR A 107 12.02 -58.00 -22.86
C THR A 107 10.93 -58.72 -22.10
N LYS A 108 10.03 -57.97 -21.46
CA LYS A 108 8.86 -58.53 -20.77
C LYS A 108 7.70 -57.61 -21.03
N ILE A 109 6.72 -58.12 -21.77
CA ILE A 109 5.50 -57.41 -22.13
C ILE A 109 4.36 -58.28 -21.61
N LYS A 110 3.63 -57.80 -20.59
CA LYS A 110 2.51 -58.54 -20.02
C LYS A 110 1.36 -57.59 -19.75
N ASN A 111 0.14 -58.06 -20.00
CA ASN A 111 -1.09 -57.39 -19.63
C ASN A 111 -1.18 -55.96 -20.21
N LEU A 112 -1.05 -55.81 -21.54
CA LEU A 112 -1.19 -54.53 -22.26
C LEU A 112 -2.61 -53.91 -22.23
N LYS A 113 -3.49 -54.46 -21.39
CA LYS A 113 -4.83 -53.95 -21.15
C LYS A 113 -4.91 -53.40 -19.72
N HIS A 114 -5.53 -52.24 -19.58
CA HIS A 114 -5.78 -51.63 -18.28
C HIS A 114 -7.13 -52.09 -17.72
N ASN A 115 -7.23 -52.17 -16.41
CA ASN A 115 -8.47 -52.49 -15.69
C ASN A 115 -9.25 -51.24 -15.27
N HIS A 116 -8.95 -50.10 -15.88
CA HIS A 116 -9.61 -48.82 -15.65
C HIS A 116 -9.81 -48.09 -16.98
N PRO A 117 -10.74 -47.12 -17.04
CA PRO A 117 -10.94 -46.32 -18.23
C PRO A 117 -9.66 -45.59 -18.65
N ILE A 118 -9.47 -45.53 -19.96
CA ILE A 118 -8.46 -44.71 -20.62
C ILE A 118 -9.17 -43.88 -21.68
N ASP A 119 -9.15 -42.58 -21.47
CA ASP A 119 -9.65 -41.59 -22.40
C ASP A 119 -8.85 -40.29 -22.25
N GLU A 120 -8.93 -39.44 -23.27
CA GLU A 120 -8.21 -38.16 -23.33
C GLU A 120 -8.50 -37.27 -22.12
N ARG A 121 -9.76 -37.23 -21.68
CA ARG A 121 -10.20 -36.35 -20.59
C ARG A 121 -9.60 -36.81 -19.26
N ILE A 122 -9.52 -38.10 -19.00
CA ILE A 122 -8.83 -38.65 -17.81
C ILE A 122 -7.32 -38.41 -17.93
N TYR A 123 -6.73 -38.68 -19.11
CA TYR A 123 -5.28 -38.56 -19.31
C TYR A 123 -4.76 -37.14 -19.08
N LYS A 124 -5.44 -36.12 -19.63
CA LYS A 124 -5.13 -34.71 -19.38
C LYS A 124 -5.25 -34.30 -17.91
N ASN A 125 -5.91 -35.11 -17.06
CA ASN A 125 -6.09 -34.87 -15.64
C ASN A 125 -5.12 -35.65 -14.73
N TYR A 126 -4.11 -36.32 -15.26
CA TYR A 126 -3.03 -36.81 -14.40
C TYR A 126 -2.10 -35.67 -13.97
N SER A 127 -1.68 -35.68 -12.70
CA SER A 127 -0.81 -34.63 -12.14
C SER A 127 0.52 -34.51 -12.88
N PHE A 128 1.10 -35.63 -13.33
CA PHE A 128 2.37 -35.61 -14.07
C PHE A 128 2.20 -35.00 -15.47
N ILE A 129 1.04 -35.16 -16.12
CA ILE A 129 0.74 -34.49 -17.41
C ILE A 129 0.57 -32.99 -17.18
N ARG A 130 -0.28 -32.61 -16.23
CA ARG A 130 -0.52 -31.19 -15.90
C ARG A 130 0.74 -30.44 -15.46
N ASN A 131 1.57 -31.06 -14.62
CA ASN A 131 2.81 -30.45 -14.16
C ASN A 131 3.84 -30.35 -15.29
N LYS A 132 3.85 -31.30 -16.23
CA LYS A 132 4.71 -31.25 -17.41
C LYS A 132 4.37 -30.03 -18.27
N GLU A 133 3.09 -29.79 -18.55
CA GLU A 133 2.64 -28.56 -19.23
C GLU A 133 3.11 -27.29 -18.51
N LEU A 134 3.11 -27.28 -17.18
CA LEU A 134 3.55 -26.10 -16.41
C LEU A 134 5.07 -25.89 -16.39
N ILE A 135 5.86 -26.95 -16.58
CA ILE A 135 7.33 -26.93 -16.46
C ILE A 135 7.99 -26.83 -17.83
N ASP A 136 7.53 -27.63 -18.80
CA ASP A 136 8.18 -27.79 -20.10
C ASP A 136 7.66 -26.78 -21.12
N ASN A 137 6.42 -26.29 -20.98
CA ASN A 137 5.89 -25.22 -21.83
C ASN A 137 6.33 -23.85 -21.26
N GLN A 138 7.34 -23.26 -21.91
CA GLN A 138 7.94 -22.00 -21.50
C GLN A 138 6.92 -20.85 -21.40
N GLU A 139 5.93 -20.78 -22.30
CA GLU A 139 4.91 -19.73 -22.26
C GLU A 139 3.96 -19.88 -21.05
N VAL A 140 3.57 -21.11 -20.73
CA VAL A 140 2.73 -21.42 -19.55
C VAL A 140 3.52 -21.10 -18.28
N HIS A 141 4.78 -21.55 -18.22
CA HIS A 141 5.70 -21.34 -17.11
C HIS A 141 5.88 -19.84 -16.82
N ASP A 142 6.21 -19.05 -17.84
CA ASP A 142 6.53 -17.63 -17.69
C ASP A 142 5.29 -16.80 -17.37
N LEU A 143 4.14 -17.14 -17.96
CA LEU A 143 2.89 -16.49 -17.58
C LEU A 143 2.50 -16.83 -16.13
N CYS A 144 2.62 -18.10 -15.72
CA CYS A 144 2.31 -18.49 -14.34
C CYS A 144 3.22 -17.77 -13.34
N LYS A 145 4.53 -17.70 -13.64
CA LYS A 145 5.52 -16.98 -12.84
C LYS A 145 5.17 -15.49 -12.74
N THR A 146 4.88 -14.84 -13.86
CA THR A 146 4.49 -13.43 -13.91
C THR A 146 3.24 -13.16 -13.06
N LEU A 147 2.21 -14.00 -13.19
CA LEU A 147 0.98 -13.87 -12.42
C LEU A 147 1.20 -14.09 -10.92
N ILE A 148 2.12 -14.98 -10.53
CA ILE A 148 2.50 -15.18 -9.12
C ILE A 148 3.22 -13.95 -8.58
N THR A 149 4.18 -13.40 -9.33
CA THR A 149 4.91 -12.18 -8.96
C THR A 149 3.98 -10.98 -8.86
N ALA A 150 2.99 -10.87 -9.75
CA ALA A 150 1.93 -9.87 -9.72
C ALA A 150 0.87 -10.14 -8.62
N ASN A 151 1.08 -11.13 -7.76
CA ASN A 151 0.20 -11.52 -6.66
C ASN A 151 -1.25 -11.84 -7.09
N ALA A 152 -1.44 -12.32 -8.31
CA ALA A 152 -2.75 -12.75 -8.79
C ALA A 152 -3.27 -13.92 -7.92
N SER A 153 -4.56 -13.91 -7.61
CA SER A 153 -5.17 -14.99 -6.84
C SER A 153 -4.97 -16.35 -7.53
N THR A 154 -4.81 -17.43 -6.75
CA THR A 154 -4.69 -18.80 -7.28
C THR A 154 -5.85 -19.15 -8.22
N TYR A 155 -7.05 -18.61 -7.95
CA TYR A 155 -8.21 -18.77 -8.81
C TYR A 155 -8.03 -18.10 -10.18
N ASN A 156 -7.63 -16.82 -10.21
CA ASN A 156 -7.43 -16.07 -11.46
C ASN A 156 -6.27 -16.65 -12.27
N ASN A 157 -5.18 -17.00 -11.60
CA ASN A 157 -4.02 -17.63 -12.22
C ASN A 157 -4.43 -18.93 -12.94
N ARG A 158 -5.10 -19.84 -12.22
CA ARG A 158 -5.64 -21.08 -12.78
C ARG A 158 -6.64 -20.84 -13.92
N LYS A 159 -7.58 -19.90 -13.74
CA LYS A 159 -8.63 -19.62 -14.73
C LYS A 159 -8.02 -19.11 -16.04
N LEU A 160 -7.05 -18.20 -15.96
CA LEU A 160 -6.40 -17.63 -17.13
C LEU A 160 -5.52 -18.64 -17.85
N LEU A 161 -4.68 -19.38 -17.12
CA LEU A 161 -3.81 -20.41 -17.70
C LEU A 161 -4.62 -21.51 -18.39
N ASN A 162 -5.62 -22.07 -17.70
CA ASN A 162 -6.47 -23.12 -18.28
C ASN A 162 -7.22 -22.62 -19.52
N LYS A 163 -7.71 -21.37 -19.51
CA LYS A 163 -8.41 -20.80 -20.67
C LYS A 163 -7.47 -20.50 -21.85
N LYS A 164 -6.28 -19.97 -21.58
CA LYS A 164 -5.36 -19.50 -22.63
C LYS A 164 -4.66 -20.67 -23.33
N PHE A 165 -4.31 -21.72 -22.59
CA PHE A 165 -3.48 -22.82 -23.10
C PHE A 165 -4.23 -24.16 -23.22
N ASP A 166 -5.55 -24.18 -22.96
CA ASP A 166 -6.38 -25.40 -22.95
C ASP A 166 -5.83 -26.52 -22.04
N ILE A 167 -5.31 -26.11 -20.87
CA ILE A 167 -4.76 -27.02 -19.86
C ILE A 167 -5.69 -27.16 -18.65
N ASN A 168 -5.48 -28.21 -17.84
CA ASN A 168 -6.37 -28.56 -16.73
C ASN A 168 -5.78 -28.33 -15.33
N LEU A 169 -4.95 -27.30 -15.13
CA LEU A 169 -4.27 -27.05 -13.84
C LEU A 169 -5.28 -26.96 -12.69
N THR A 170 -4.87 -27.52 -11.54
CA THR A 170 -5.63 -27.45 -10.28
C THR A 170 -5.07 -26.33 -9.40
N ARG A 171 -5.82 -25.94 -8.35
CA ARG A 171 -5.32 -25.00 -7.34
C ARG A 171 -4.05 -25.51 -6.66
N LYS A 172 -3.94 -26.82 -6.47
CA LYS A 172 -2.78 -27.46 -5.84
C LYS A 172 -1.53 -27.32 -6.72
N ASP A 173 -1.67 -27.50 -8.04
CA ASP A 173 -0.55 -27.36 -8.97
C ASP A 173 0.01 -25.92 -8.95
N ILE A 174 -0.87 -24.92 -9.01
CA ILE A 174 -0.48 -23.50 -8.90
C ILE A 174 0.18 -23.19 -7.55
N ASN A 175 -0.36 -23.70 -6.45
CA ASN A 175 0.23 -23.47 -5.12
C ASN A 175 1.61 -24.13 -4.98
N ASN A 176 1.77 -25.36 -5.48
CA ASN A 176 3.07 -26.04 -5.50
C ASN A 176 4.10 -25.26 -6.34
N PHE A 177 3.67 -24.76 -7.50
CA PHE A 177 4.54 -23.96 -8.36
C PHE A 177 4.88 -22.60 -7.72
N LYS A 178 3.92 -21.95 -7.06
CA LYS A 178 4.15 -20.74 -6.25
C LYS A 178 5.17 -20.99 -5.14
N GLN A 179 5.08 -22.11 -4.42
CA GLN A 179 6.07 -22.49 -3.42
C GLN A 179 7.45 -22.71 -4.04
N LYS A 180 7.52 -23.39 -5.20
CA LYS A 180 8.77 -23.61 -5.94
C LYS A 180 9.42 -22.31 -6.41
N ILE A 181 8.63 -21.34 -6.92
CA ILE A 181 9.12 -20.01 -7.31
C ILE A 181 9.62 -19.24 -6.10
N LYS A 182 8.83 -19.18 -5.01
CA LYS A 182 9.26 -18.53 -3.77
C LYS A 182 10.59 -19.12 -3.30
N PHE A 183 10.69 -20.45 -3.24
CA PHE A 183 11.93 -21.15 -2.88
C PHE A 183 13.10 -20.84 -3.82
N ASN A 184 12.88 -20.78 -5.14
CA ASN A 184 13.94 -20.48 -6.10
C ASN A 184 14.42 -19.01 -6.07
N LEU A 185 13.53 -18.07 -5.77
CA LEU A 185 13.87 -16.63 -5.68
C LEU A 185 14.59 -16.28 -4.37
N ILE A 186 14.18 -16.93 -3.28
CA ILE A 186 14.54 -16.54 -1.92
C ILE A 186 15.55 -17.51 -1.30
N GLY A 187 15.63 -18.74 -1.80
CA GLY A 187 16.38 -19.83 -1.20
C GLY A 187 15.67 -20.38 0.05
N ASN A 188 16.45 -21.00 0.93
CA ASN A 188 15.99 -21.54 2.21
C ASN A 188 16.01 -20.48 3.33
N ARG A 189 15.90 -19.19 2.97
CA ARG A 189 15.97 -18.08 3.92
C ARG A 189 14.71 -18.01 4.78
N THR A 190 14.89 -17.75 6.06
CA THR A 190 13.85 -17.37 7.00
C THR A 190 13.29 -15.99 6.65
N ASP A 191 12.11 -15.66 7.18
CA ASP A 191 11.52 -14.34 6.95
C ASP A 191 12.36 -13.20 7.55
N ALA A 192 13.04 -13.45 8.67
CA ALA A 192 13.97 -12.49 9.27
C ALA A 192 15.16 -12.18 8.34
N GLU A 193 15.73 -13.21 7.70
CA GLU A 193 16.81 -13.02 6.71
C GLU A 193 16.31 -12.28 5.47
N LEU A 194 15.06 -12.53 5.03
CA LEU A 194 14.43 -11.76 3.96
C LEU A 194 14.23 -10.30 4.33
N LEU A 195 13.71 -10.04 5.54
CA LEU A 195 13.49 -8.69 6.04
C LEU A 195 14.81 -7.92 6.05
N GLN A 196 15.90 -8.54 6.52
CA GLN A 196 17.21 -7.91 6.52
C GLN A 196 17.68 -7.56 5.09
N VAL A 197 17.48 -8.45 4.12
CA VAL A 197 17.81 -8.16 2.71
C VAL A 197 17.03 -6.95 2.20
N TRP A 198 15.73 -6.85 2.49
CA TRP A 198 14.93 -5.69 2.09
C TRP A 198 15.35 -4.41 2.80
N ILE A 199 15.71 -4.48 4.08
CA ILE A 199 16.26 -3.34 4.84
C ILE A 199 17.54 -2.85 4.17
N ASP A 200 18.47 -3.76 3.84
CA ASP A 200 19.72 -3.42 3.17
C ASP A 200 19.46 -2.84 1.78
N GLU A 201 18.52 -3.40 1.01
CA GLU A 201 18.15 -2.86 -0.31
C GLU A 201 17.57 -1.45 -0.22
N ILE A 202 16.65 -1.19 0.73
CA ILE A 202 16.09 0.14 0.95
C ILE A 202 17.19 1.13 1.34
N LEU A 203 18.08 0.77 2.26
CA LEU A 203 19.17 1.67 2.69
C LEU A 203 20.19 1.91 1.57
N ASN A 204 20.47 0.91 0.73
CA ASN A 204 21.39 1.04 -0.40
C ASN A 204 20.78 1.78 -1.60
N GLU A 205 19.46 1.80 -1.74
CA GLU A 205 18.77 2.53 -2.80
C GLU A 205 19.02 4.04 -2.72
N ASN A 206 19.02 4.60 -1.51
CA ASN A 206 19.26 6.02 -1.30
C ASN A 206 19.86 6.28 0.10
N PRO A 207 20.98 7.02 0.22
CA PRO A 207 21.62 7.30 1.51
C PRO A 207 20.77 8.14 2.49
N ASN A 208 19.73 8.82 1.99
CA ASN A 208 18.77 9.57 2.82
C ASN A 208 17.59 8.71 3.29
N ASN A 209 17.51 7.43 2.90
CA ASN A 209 16.59 6.48 3.50
C ASN A 209 17.06 6.15 4.93
N SER A 210 16.11 6.04 5.85
CA SER A 210 16.37 5.79 7.27
C SER A 210 15.49 4.65 7.78
N ILE A 211 16.13 3.66 8.41
CA ILE A 211 15.47 2.55 9.08
C ILE A 211 16.04 2.46 10.50
N GLN A 212 15.17 2.40 11.50
CA GLN A 212 15.57 2.14 12.88
C GLN A 212 14.86 0.88 13.40
N ILE A 213 15.60 0.07 14.15
CA ILE A 213 15.14 -1.24 14.64
C ILE A 213 15.23 -1.26 16.16
N LYS A 214 14.13 -1.65 16.81
CA LYS A 214 14.09 -2.01 18.23
C LYS A 214 13.88 -3.51 18.35
N LEU A 215 14.76 -4.19 19.08
CA LEU A 215 14.64 -5.60 19.42
C LEU A 215 14.31 -5.75 20.92
N ASN A 216 13.58 -6.80 21.27
CA ASN A 216 13.35 -7.17 22.66
C ASN A 216 14.56 -7.93 23.25
N GLU A 217 14.47 -8.31 24.53
CA GLU A 217 15.53 -9.06 25.23
C GLU A 217 15.90 -10.39 24.58
N ASP A 218 14.94 -11.04 23.89
CA ASP A 218 15.15 -12.30 23.17
C ASP A 218 15.73 -12.11 21.76
N GLY A 219 16.00 -10.86 21.34
CA GLY A 219 16.44 -10.53 19.99
C GLY A 219 15.33 -10.56 18.93
N ASN A 220 14.06 -10.67 19.34
CA ASN A 220 12.93 -10.57 18.44
C ASN A 220 12.64 -9.11 18.11
N LEU A 221 12.21 -8.86 16.87
CA LEU A 221 11.79 -7.54 16.45
C LEU A 221 10.62 -7.03 17.33
N GLU A 222 10.72 -5.78 17.75
CA GLU A 222 9.68 -5.10 18.53
C GLU A 222 9.12 -3.92 17.75
N CYS A 223 10.01 -3.08 17.20
CA CYS A 223 9.65 -1.97 16.31
C CYS A 223 10.56 -1.90 15.09
N LEU A 224 9.96 -1.61 13.93
CA LEU A 224 10.67 -1.30 12.69
C LEU A 224 10.17 0.05 12.16
N TYR A 225 10.95 1.10 12.38
CA TYR A 225 10.73 2.42 11.80
C TYR A 225 11.27 2.46 10.38
N ILE A 226 10.49 3.03 9.45
CA ILE A 226 10.86 3.18 8.05
C ILE A 226 10.52 4.60 7.61
N GLN A 227 11.51 5.31 7.08
CA GLN A 227 11.34 6.60 6.43
C GLN A 227 12.24 6.66 5.19
N THR A 228 11.64 6.72 4.00
CA THR A 228 12.42 6.92 2.77
C THR A 228 12.78 8.40 2.59
N MET A 229 13.72 8.69 1.69
CA MET A 229 14.07 10.05 1.27
C MET A 229 12.83 10.82 0.81
N GLN A 230 11.95 10.19 0.03
CA GLN A 230 10.71 10.81 -0.44
C GLN A 230 9.77 11.17 0.71
N MET A 231 9.65 10.29 1.71
CA MET A 231 8.85 10.54 2.91
C MET A 231 9.38 11.71 3.73
N LYS A 232 10.71 11.77 3.91
CA LYS A 232 11.39 12.87 4.58
C LYS A 232 11.18 14.19 3.84
N ALA A 233 11.34 14.19 2.52
CA ALA A 233 11.13 15.35 1.66
C ALA A 233 9.68 15.89 1.75
N TRP A 234 8.67 15.01 1.86
CA TRP A 234 7.29 15.43 2.10
C TRP A 234 7.09 16.06 3.48
N LEU A 235 7.74 15.55 4.53
CA LEU A 235 7.64 16.12 5.87
C LEU A 235 8.28 17.50 5.93
N GLU A 236 9.49 17.65 5.39
CA GLU A 236 10.19 18.93 5.32
C GLU A 236 9.38 19.98 4.55
N LYS A 237 8.69 19.57 3.49
CA LYS A 237 7.88 20.47 2.66
C LYS A 237 6.50 20.79 3.25
N TYR A 238 5.89 19.84 3.94
CA TYR A 238 4.51 19.95 4.44
C TYR A 238 4.38 19.67 5.95
N PRO A 239 5.16 20.35 6.82
CA PRO A 239 5.24 19.99 8.24
C PRO A 239 4.02 20.43 9.06
N ASN A 240 3.19 21.34 8.55
CA ASN A 240 2.21 22.10 9.34
C ASN A 240 1.18 21.24 10.08
N ILE A 241 0.64 20.22 9.39
CA ILE A 241 -0.35 19.30 9.94
C ILE A 241 0.08 17.87 9.69
N LEU A 242 0.16 17.10 10.78
CA LEU A 242 0.39 15.67 10.74
C LEU A 242 -0.86 14.92 11.18
N HIS A 243 -1.06 13.79 10.54
CA HIS A 243 -2.11 12.83 10.87
C HIS A 243 -1.42 11.57 11.36
N LEU A 244 -1.90 11.04 12.49
CA LEU A 244 -1.39 9.79 13.05
C LEU A 244 -2.54 8.83 13.26
N ASP A 245 -2.37 7.61 12.76
CA ASP A 245 -3.31 6.52 12.96
C ASP A 245 -2.56 5.18 12.96
N SER A 246 -3.15 4.19 13.60
CA SER A 246 -2.68 2.82 13.58
C SER A 246 -3.64 1.95 12.77
N THR A 247 -3.09 0.93 12.11
CA THR A 247 -3.89 -0.10 11.46
C THR A 247 -3.81 -1.41 12.22
N PHE A 248 -4.95 -2.09 12.32
CA PHE A 248 -5.03 -3.40 12.96
C PHE A 248 -4.19 -4.45 12.21
N LYS A 249 -3.27 -5.08 12.97
CA LYS A 249 -2.61 -6.38 12.73
C LYS A 249 -2.50 -6.77 11.25
N VAL A 250 -1.47 -6.27 10.58
CA VAL A 250 -1.36 -6.31 9.11
C VAL A 250 -0.75 -7.59 8.54
N ASN A 251 -0.12 -8.41 9.38
CA ASN A 251 0.67 -9.59 9.00
C ASN A 251 0.46 -10.80 9.94
N ILE A 252 1.04 -11.95 9.57
CA ILE A 252 0.89 -13.19 10.36
C ILE A 252 1.53 -13.09 11.75
N GLU A 253 2.57 -12.26 11.89
CA GLU A 253 3.25 -11.99 13.16
C GLU A 253 2.47 -10.99 14.04
N ASN A 254 1.31 -10.52 13.59
CA ASN A 254 0.39 -9.62 14.32
C ASN A 254 0.94 -8.22 14.64
N TYR A 255 1.87 -7.70 13.84
CA TYR A 255 2.35 -6.33 13.97
C TYR A 255 1.27 -5.33 13.57
N GLN A 256 1.20 -4.24 14.32
CA GLN A 256 0.39 -3.07 14.02
C GLN A 256 1.23 -2.09 13.22
N LEU A 257 0.67 -1.54 12.15
CA LEU A 257 1.34 -0.51 11.36
C LEU A 257 0.82 0.85 11.81
N TYR A 258 1.72 1.66 12.35
CA TYR A 258 1.53 3.07 12.63
C TYR A 258 2.00 3.90 11.44
N ILE A 259 1.19 4.89 11.06
CA ILE A 259 1.47 5.75 9.92
C ILE A 259 1.42 7.19 10.38
N CYS A 260 2.50 7.93 10.11
CA CYS A 260 2.44 9.39 10.11
C CYS A 260 2.24 9.87 8.68
N MET A 261 1.30 10.80 8.50
CA MET A 261 0.91 11.32 7.19
C MET A 261 0.82 12.84 7.21
N ALA A 262 1.42 13.49 6.22
CA ALA A 262 1.28 14.92 5.99
C ALA A 262 0.23 15.21 4.91
N GLN A 263 -0.09 16.48 4.71
CA GLN A 263 -0.95 16.93 3.61
C GLN A 263 -0.16 17.74 2.59
N ASN A 264 -0.04 17.20 1.38
CA ASN A 264 0.66 17.89 0.30
C ASN A 264 -0.08 19.13 -0.21
N ALA A 265 0.54 19.87 -1.13
CA ALA A 265 0.00 21.12 -1.69
C ALA A 265 -1.44 20.99 -2.24
N ASN A 266 -1.81 19.81 -2.75
CA ASN A 266 -3.15 19.54 -3.28
C ASN A 266 -4.17 19.10 -2.20
N LEU A 267 -3.81 19.16 -0.92
CA LEU A 267 -4.58 18.66 0.21
C LEU A 267 -4.85 17.14 0.10
N LYS A 268 -3.92 16.39 -0.48
CA LYS A 268 -3.91 14.93 -0.45
C LYS A 268 -2.96 14.46 0.65
N GLY A 269 -3.30 13.33 1.27
CA GLY A 269 -2.44 12.70 2.27
C GLY A 269 -1.23 12.04 1.63
N VAL A 270 -0.05 12.26 2.19
CA VAL A 270 1.20 11.62 1.78
C VAL A 270 1.87 11.00 3.02
N PRO A 271 2.25 9.71 3.00
CA PRO A 271 2.86 9.06 4.16
C PRO A 271 4.27 9.61 4.38
N VAL A 272 4.61 10.04 5.59
CA VAL A 272 5.92 10.62 5.93
C VAL A 272 6.78 9.74 6.83
N SER A 273 6.20 8.70 7.42
CA SER A 273 6.94 7.61 8.07
C SER A 273 6.00 6.46 8.40
N TYR A 274 6.57 5.26 8.47
CA TYR A 274 5.90 4.07 9.00
C TYR A 274 6.60 3.54 10.24
N CYS A 275 5.85 2.90 11.11
CA CYS A 275 6.42 2.04 12.14
C CYS A 275 5.59 0.76 12.29
N LEU A 276 6.22 -0.39 12.09
CA LEU A 276 5.64 -1.70 12.40
C LEU A 276 5.99 -2.05 13.84
N MET A 277 4.98 -2.20 14.70
CA MET A 277 5.15 -2.48 16.13
C MET A 277 4.47 -3.79 16.51
N ASN A 278 5.12 -4.60 17.36
CA ASN A 278 4.50 -5.82 17.89
C ASN A 278 3.33 -5.51 18.86
N SER A 279 3.33 -4.31 19.46
CA SER A 279 2.32 -3.81 20.40
C SER A 279 2.35 -2.28 20.44
N GLY A 280 1.17 -1.67 20.65
CA GLY A 280 1.03 -0.22 20.83
C GLY A 280 1.25 0.24 22.28
N ASN A 281 2.23 -0.34 22.98
CA ASN A 281 2.57 0.07 24.35
C ASN A 281 3.31 1.42 24.34
N LYS A 282 3.48 2.02 25.52
CA LYS A 282 4.16 3.31 25.69
C LYS A 282 5.57 3.29 25.10
N ASP A 283 6.37 2.29 25.43
CA ASP A 283 7.78 2.21 25.03
C ASP A 283 7.97 2.11 23.50
N ASN A 284 7.01 1.53 22.78
CA ASN A 284 7.04 1.42 21.32
C ASN A 284 6.56 2.71 20.64
N LEU A 285 5.57 3.38 21.22
CA LEU A 285 5.16 4.71 20.78
C LEU A 285 6.29 5.73 20.98
N GLU A 286 6.96 5.70 22.13
CA GLU A 286 8.13 6.55 22.40
C GLU A 286 9.27 6.27 21.41
N PHE A 287 9.54 5.01 21.08
CA PHE A 287 10.51 4.67 20.03
C PHE A 287 10.16 5.30 18.68
N PHE A 288 8.89 5.22 18.25
CA PHE A 288 8.47 5.80 16.98
C PHE A 288 8.63 7.32 16.95
N TYR A 289 8.18 8.00 17.99
CA TYR A 289 8.25 9.47 18.04
C TYR A 289 9.67 9.99 18.27
N ALA A 290 10.51 9.24 18.99
CA ALA A 290 11.94 9.50 19.08
C ALA A 290 12.61 9.39 17.70
N ALA A 291 12.38 8.29 16.98
CA ALA A 291 12.91 8.11 15.63
C ALA A 291 12.50 9.25 14.69
N MET A 292 11.23 9.68 14.75
CA MET A 292 10.77 10.85 13.98
C MET A 292 11.51 12.13 14.36
N ARG A 293 11.66 12.41 15.66
CA ARG A 293 12.34 13.63 16.17
C ARG A 293 13.83 13.64 15.83
N ASP A 294 14.49 12.49 15.89
CA ASP A 294 15.93 12.37 15.63
C ASP A 294 16.25 12.58 14.14
N LEU A 295 15.31 12.22 13.25
CA LEU A 295 15.52 12.24 11.80
C LEU A 295 14.96 13.48 11.10
N ASN A 296 14.10 14.26 11.78
CA ASN A 296 13.34 15.36 11.19
C ASN A 296 13.18 16.56 12.14
N ASP A 297 13.07 17.77 11.59
CA ASP A 297 12.67 18.96 12.35
C ASP A 297 11.14 19.00 12.54
N LEU A 298 10.68 18.69 13.75
CA LEU A 298 9.26 18.67 14.09
C LEU A 298 8.75 20.02 14.63
N GLN A 299 9.61 21.04 14.77
CA GLN A 299 9.25 22.33 15.38
C GLN A 299 8.25 23.14 14.53
N GLN A 300 8.18 22.84 13.24
CA GLN A 300 7.28 23.49 12.30
C GLN A 300 5.86 22.88 12.30
N THR A 301 5.67 21.74 12.97
CA THR A 301 4.35 21.10 13.12
C THR A 301 3.50 21.89 14.10
N GLN A 302 2.39 22.43 13.60
CA GLN A 302 1.46 23.22 14.40
C GLN A 302 0.26 22.41 14.88
N VAL A 303 -0.11 21.36 14.15
CA VAL A 303 -1.30 20.56 14.43
C VAL A 303 -1.00 19.09 14.25
N ILE A 304 -1.47 18.28 15.20
CA ILE A 304 -1.52 16.83 15.07
C ILE A 304 -2.96 16.35 15.21
N MET A 305 -3.44 15.66 14.18
CA MET A 305 -4.74 15.00 14.14
C MET A 305 -4.59 13.55 14.56
N VAL A 306 -5.24 13.15 15.65
CA VAL A 306 -5.16 11.80 16.22
C VAL A 306 -6.54 11.26 16.62
N ASP A 307 -6.59 9.97 16.91
CA ASP A 307 -7.71 9.33 17.59
C ASP A 307 -7.62 9.52 19.11
N LYS A 308 -8.74 9.29 19.82
CA LYS A 308 -8.80 9.50 21.27
C LYS A 308 -8.18 8.31 22.02
N ASP A 309 -6.86 8.33 22.12
CA ASP A 309 -6.06 7.50 23.02
C ASP A 309 -5.24 8.41 23.93
N LEU A 310 -5.63 8.51 25.21
CA LEU A 310 -5.01 9.42 26.16
C LEU A 310 -3.52 9.10 26.36
N THR A 311 -3.15 7.82 26.37
CA THR A 311 -1.74 7.42 26.52
C THR A 311 -0.93 7.92 25.34
N ASN A 312 -1.45 7.73 24.13
CA ASN A 312 -0.78 8.19 22.92
C ASN A 312 -0.69 9.73 22.84
N ILE A 313 -1.78 10.42 23.23
CA ILE A 313 -1.83 11.88 23.26
C ILE A 313 -0.79 12.46 24.22
N ASP A 314 -0.65 11.88 25.42
CA ASP A 314 0.30 12.35 26.43
C ASP A 314 1.75 12.19 25.94
N ILE A 315 2.05 11.05 25.29
CA ILE A 315 3.37 10.82 24.68
C ILE A 315 3.60 11.82 23.54
N LEU A 316 2.63 12.00 22.65
CA LEU A 316 2.75 12.93 21.52
C LEU A 316 3.01 14.37 21.97
N GLN A 317 2.35 14.84 23.02
CA GLN A 317 2.60 16.18 23.56
C GLN A 317 4.03 16.37 24.06
N HIS A 318 4.69 15.30 24.54
CA HIS A 318 6.10 15.35 24.91
C HIS A 318 7.03 15.48 23.68
N PHE A 319 6.69 14.81 22.56
CA PHE A 319 7.50 14.85 21.34
C PHE A 319 7.22 16.06 20.45
N PHE A 320 6.00 16.59 20.49
CA PHE A 320 5.50 17.71 19.69
C PHE A 320 4.93 18.81 20.60
N ASP A 321 5.80 19.37 21.43
CA ASP A 321 5.47 20.36 22.47
C ASP A 321 4.81 21.65 21.94
N LYS A 322 5.14 22.05 20.72
CA LYS A 322 4.55 23.21 20.04
C LYS A 322 3.26 22.92 19.28
N ALA A 323 2.95 21.65 19.04
CA ALA A 323 1.82 21.28 18.21
C ALA A 323 0.52 21.17 19.02
N ARG A 324 -0.58 21.64 18.44
CA ARG A 324 -1.91 21.46 18.99
C ARG A 324 -2.44 20.07 18.66
N MET A 325 -2.76 19.28 19.68
CA MET A 325 -3.43 17.99 19.50
C MET A 325 -4.92 18.21 19.21
N LEU A 326 -5.40 17.64 18.10
CA LEU A 326 -6.80 17.65 17.70
C LEU A 326 -7.31 16.21 17.53
N LEU A 327 -8.53 15.96 17.97
CA LEU A 327 -9.21 14.69 17.74
C LEU A 327 -9.93 14.70 16.39
N CYS A 328 -9.85 13.61 15.64
CA CYS A 328 -10.66 13.42 14.44
C CYS A 328 -12.16 13.52 14.76
N VAL A 329 -12.86 14.52 14.20
CA VAL A 329 -14.30 14.77 14.46
C VAL A 329 -15.15 13.55 14.11
N PHE A 330 -14.79 12.83 13.05
CA PHE A 330 -15.48 11.61 12.65
C PHE A 330 -15.40 10.54 13.76
N HIS A 331 -14.22 10.29 14.31
CA HIS A 331 -14.03 9.30 15.38
C HIS A 331 -14.68 9.73 16.70
N VAL A 332 -14.64 11.03 17.03
CA VAL A 332 -15.40 11.60 18.16
C VAL A 332 -16.88 11.28 18.05
N LEU A 333 -17.51 11.64 16.93
CA LEU A 333 -18.94 11.43 16.72
C LEU A 333 -19.29 9.95 16.65
N LYS A 334 -18.46 9.13 16.00
CA LYS A 334 -18.67 7.67 15.90
C LYS A 334 -18.66 7.01 17.28
N TYR A 335 -17.68 7.36 18.11
CA TYR A 335 -17.55 6.79 19.45
C TYR A 335 -18.68 7.26 20.38
N LEU A 336 -18.98 8.56 20.42
CA LEU A 336 -20.09 9.10 21.22
C LEU A 336 -21.44 8.50 20.78
N LYS A 337 -21.65 8.31 19.47
CA LYS A 337 -22.83 7.63 18.96
C LYS A 337 -22.95 6.19 19.47
N SER A 338 -21.84 5.44 19.53
CA SER A 338 -21.84 4.08 20.10
C SER A 338 -22.24 4.09 21.58
N ARG A 339 -21.63 4.99 22.36
CA ARG A 339 -21.95 5.14 23.79
C ARG A 339 -23.40 5.54 24.05
N VAL A 340 -23.94 6.48 23.26
CA VAL A 340 -25.35 6.86 23.35
C VAL A 340 -26.28 5.71 22.93
N HIS A 341 -25.87 4.88 21.98
CA HIS A 341 -26.65 3.72 21.55
C HIS A 341 -26.78 2.66 22.66
N GLU A 342 -25.76 2.50 23.51
CA GLU A 342 -25.73 1.59 24.67
C GLU A 342 -26.68 2.01 25.80
N LEU A 343 -27.13 3.27 25.82
CA LEU A 343 -28.03 3.78 26.86
C LEU A 343 -29.41 3.13 26.78
N ARG A 344 -29.91 2.69 27.94
CA ARG A 344 -31.25 2.09 28.10
C ARG A 344 -32.33 3.16 28.30
N ILE A 345 -32.43 4.08 27.34
CA ILE A 345 -33.39 5.21 27.34
C ILE A 345 -34.14 5.27 25.99
N PRO A 346 -35.27 6.01 25.88
CA PRO A 346 -36.04 6.07 24.64
C PRO A 346 -35.20 6.58 23.45
N LEU A 347 -35.57 6.13 22.25
CA LEU A 347 -34.85 6.49 21.02
C LEU A 347 -34.83 8.00 20.76
N THR A 348 -35.92 8.69 21.08
CA THR A 348 -36.06 10.15 20.99
C THR A 348 -34.99 10.87 21.81
N ASN A 349 -34.77 10.46 23.05
CA ASN A 349 -33.75 11.02 23.92
C ASN A 349 -32.34 10.77 23.36
N ARG A 350 -32.04 9.54 22.90
CA ARG A 350 -30.76 9.21 22.23
C ARG A 350 -30.50 10.08 20.99
N MET A 351 -31.53 10.33 20.19
CA MET A 351 -31.44 11.22 19.03
C MET A 351 -31.20 12.68 19.44
N ASN A 352 -31.87 13.17 20.48
CA ASN A 352 -31.69 14.53 21.01
C ASN A 352 -30.31 14.73 21.63
N ILE A 353 -29.79 13.76 22.38
CA ILE A 353 -28.40 13.77 22.88
C ILE A 353 -27.43 13.94 21.70
N MET A 354 -27.52 13.08 20.67
CA MET A 354 -26.61 13.14 19.53
C MET A 354 -26.77 14.43 18.70
N LYS A 355 -27.99 14.97 18.61
CA LYS A 355 -28.25 16.26 17.95
C LYS A 355 -27.54 17.40 18.69
N ASN A 356 -27.65 17.45 20.01
CA ASN A 356 -27.02 18.49 20.82
C ASN A 356 -25.50 18.32 20.92
N ILE A 357 -24.96 17.09 20.95
CA ILE A 357 -23.52 16.83 20.84
C ILE A 357 -22.96 17.36 19.51
N ARG A 358 -23.65 17.12 18.38
CA ARG A 358 -23.22 17.68 17.07
C ARG A 358 -23.27 19.19 17.06
N ARG A 359 -24.31 19.80 17.64
CA ARG A 359 -24.40 21.26 17.77
C ARG A 359 -23.26 21.81 18.61
N LEU A 360 -22.97 21.18 19.74
CA LEU A 360 -21.84 21.54 20.60
C LEU A 360 -20.49 21.42 19.89
N LEU A 361 -20.32 20.39 19.05
CA LEU A 361 -19.10 20.19 18.26
C LEU A 361 -18.85 21.33 17.27
N TYR A 362 -19.91 21.83 16.62
CA TYR A 362 -19.85 22.92 15.63
C TYR A 362 -20.27 24.30 16.20
N ASP A 363 -20.41 24.43 17.51
CA ASP A 363 -20.91 25.66 18.13
C ASP A 363 -19.87 26.76 18.05
N ASN A 364 -20.23 27.84 17.35
CA ASN A 364 -19.41 29.03 17.18
C ASN A 364 -19.97 30.26 17.92
N ASP A 365 -21.14 30.13 18.56
CA ASP A 365 -21.98 31.27 18.96
C ASP A 365 -22.35 31.25 20.45
N GLN A 366 -21.50 30.67 21.30
CA GLN A 366 -21.65 30.61 22.77
C GLN A 366 -22.93 29.92 23.28
N MET A 367 -23.62 29.14 22.42
CA MET A 367 -24.85 28.40 22.78
C MET A 367 -24.56 27.08 23.51
N SER A 368 -23.28 26.77 23.74
CA SER A 368 -22.77 25.57 24.40
C SER A 368 -23.52 25.24 25.69
N ALA A 369 -23.87 26.24 26.51
CA ALA A 369 -24.59 26.04 27.76
C ALA A 369 -26.00 25.42 27.56
N ILE A 370 -26.71 25.86 26.52
CA ILE A 370 -28.05 25.33 26.19
C ILE A 370 -27.93 23.89 25.71
N TYR A 371 -26.99 23.60 24.81
CA TYR A 371 -26.78 22.25 24.31
C TYR A 371 -26.35 21.28 25.41
N LEU A 372 -25.50 21.72 26.33
CA LEU A 372 -25.08 20.92 27.49
C LEU A 372 -26.24 20.63 28.45
N LYS A 373 -27.11 21.62 28.71
CA LYS A 373 -28.31 21.43 29.53
C LYS A 373 -29.23 20.39 28.91
N GLU A 374 -29.47 20.48 27.60
CA GLU A 374 -30.28 19.49 26.86
C GLU A 374 -29.66 18.09 26.94
N VAL A 375 -28.34 17.94 26.72
CA VAL A 375 -27.67 16.63 26.86
C VAL A 375 -27.84 16.07 28.27
N LYS A 376 -27.75 16.91 29.31
CA LYS A 376 -27.94 16.50 30.71
C LYS A 376 -29.37 16.01 30.98
N THR A 377 -30.37 16.80 30.59
CA THR A 377 -31.79 16.45 30.76
C THR A 377 -32.14 15.17 30.00
N GLU A 378 -31.70 15.05 28.75
CA GLU A 378 -32.03 13.91 27.89
C GLU A 378 -31.32 12.60 28.31
N SER A 379 -30.28 12.70 29.15
CA SER A 379 -29.57 11.55 29.72
C SER A 379 -29.85 11.32 31.21
N GLU A 380 -30.86 12.01 31.75
CA GLU A 380 -31.27 11.87 33.14
C GLU A 380 -31.63 10.41 33.48
N GLY A 381 -31.20 9.95 34.66
CA GLY A 381 -31.32 8.55 35.08
C GLY A 381 -30.23 7.62 34.52
N THR A 382 -29.22 8.16 33.82
CA THR A 382 -28.02 7.43 33.38
C THR A 382 -26.73 8.07 33.92
N ASP A 383 -25.61 7.36 33.84
CA ASP A 383 -24.27 7.87 34.13
C ASP A 383 -23.62 8.60 32.94
N PHE A 384 -24.33 8.72 31.80
CA PHE A 384 -23.77 9.23 30.56
C PHE A 384 -23.26 10.66 30.67
N TYR A 385 -23.99 11.57 31.33
CA TYR A 385 -23.56 12.96 31.43
C TYR A 385 -22.27 13.09 32.25
N GLN A 386 -22.15 12.38 33.37
CA GLN A 386 -20.95 12.37 34.20
C GLN A 386 -19.76 11.78 33.42
N TYR A 387 -20.01 10.70 32.67
CA TYR A 387 -19.04 10.12 31.76
C TYR A 387 -18.60 11.12 30.67
N PHE A 388 -19.56 11.80 30.02
CA PHE A 388 -19.31 12.77 28.95
C PHE A 388 -18.53 13.98 29.47
N GLU A 389 -18.90 14.49 30.64
CA GLU A 389 -18.18 15.58 31.32
C GLU A 389 -16.73 15.20 31.61
N THR A 390 -16.51 14.05 32.24
CA THR A 390 -15.18 13.59 32.65
C THR A 390 -14.29 13.27 31.45
N ASN A 391 -14.83 12.67 30.38
CA ASN A 391 -14.02 12.09 29.30
C ASN A 391 -13.98 12.94 28.02
N TRP A 392 -14.91 13.88 27.84
CA TRP A 392 -15.03 14.67 26.61
C TRP A 392 -15.07 16.17 26.87
N LEU A 393 -15.77 16.64 27.89
CA LEU A 393 -15.77 18.08 28.19
C LEU A 393 -14.42 18.54 28.78
N SER A 394 -13.73 17.66 29.51
CA SER A 394 -12.38 17.90 30.03
C SER A 394 -11.32 18.15 28.95
N CYS A 395 -11.54 17.70 27.71
CA CYS A 395 -10.66 17.92 26.57
C CYS A 395 -11.42 18.51 25.36
N CYS A 396 -12.44 19.35 25.63
CA CYS A 396 -13.32 19.94 24.61
C CYS A 396 -12.56 20.71 23.53
N GLU A 397 -11.42 21.26 23.90
CA GLU A 397 -10.52 22.03 23.04
C GLU A 397 -9.83 21.21 21.95
N MET A 398 -9.81 19.88 22.06
CA MET A 398 -9.27 18.99 21.04
C MET A 398 -10.30 18.66 19.95
N TRP A 399 -11.61 18.72 20.23
CA TRP A 399 -12.64 18.22 19.31
C TRP A 399 -13.73 19.22 18.89
N GLN A 400 -13.92 20.34 19.60
CA GLN A 400 -14.84 21.39 19.16
C GLN A 400 -14.18 22.30 18.12
N THR A 401 -14.91 22.64 17.07
CA THR A 401 -14.35 23.41 15.94
C THR A 401 -13.99 24.85 16.30
N LYS A 402 -14.66 25.46 17.29
CA LYS A 402 -14.32 26.81 17.76
C LYS A 402 -12.88 26.94 18.29
N HIS A 403 -12.30 25.85 18.80
CA HIS A 403 -10.91 25.82 19.29
C HIS A 403 -9.90 25.54 18.18
N ARG A 404 -10.37 25.35 16.94
CA ARG A 404 -9.55 25.20 15.74
C ARG A 404 -9.40 26.51 14.96
N LYS A 405 -10.19 27.52 15.32
CA LYS A 405 -10.07 28.88 14.81
C LYS A 405 -8.65 29.36 15.13
N ASN A 406 -7.93 29.84 14.12
CA ASN A 406 -6.53 30.29 14.17
C ASN A 406 -5.46 29.19 14.08
N LEU A 407 -5.83 27.93 13.82
CA LEU A 407 -4.84 26.88 13.54
C LEU A 407 -4.63 26.74 12.04
N PHE A 408 -3.38 26.62 11.59
CA PHE A 408 -3.07 26.39 10.18
C PHE A 408 -3.31 24.92 9.79
N ASN A 409 -4.59 24.54 9.70
CA ASN A 409 -5.05 23.16 9.51
C ASN A 409 -5.74 22.89 8.17
N PHE A 410 -5.78 23.86 7.25
CA PHE A 410 -6.35 23.73 5.89
C PHE A 410 -7.79 23.21 5.86
N ASP A 411 -8.63 23.69 6.78
CA ASP A 411 -10.01 23.23 6.95
C ASP A 411 -10.14 21.70 7.15
N THR A 412 -9.09 21.07 7.68
CA THR A 412 -9.08 19.63 7.93
C THR A 412 -9.56 19.32 9.34
N ASP A 413 -10.71 18.66 9.42
CA ASP A 413 -11.32 18.26 10.69
C ASP A 413 -11.32 16.75 10.98
N THR A 414 -10.86 15.96 10.00
CA THR A 414 -10.98 14.49 10.00
C THR A 414 -9.70 13.83 9.54
N ASN A 415 -9.55 12.56 9.90
CA ASN A 415 -8.43 11.71 9.48
C ASN A 415 -8.73 10.91 8.19
N ASN A 416 -9.62 11.43 7.33
CA ASN A 416 -10.10 10.74 6.14
C ASN A 416 -8.97 10.33 5.17
N HIS A 417 -7.85 11.07 5.17
CA HIS A 417 -6.69 10.75 4.36
C HIS A 417 -6.05 9.43 4.78
N LEU A 418 -5.81 9.24 6.09
CA LEU A 418 -5.30 7.99 6.62
C LEU A 418 -6.31 6.85 6.43
N GLU A 419 -7.60 7.07 6.67
CA GLU A 419 -8.60 6.01 6.45
C GLU A 419 -8.62 5.51 4.99
N ARG A 420 -8.53 6.44 4.02
CA ARG A 420 -8.44 6.09 2.60
C ARG A 420 -7.16 5.33 2.29
N PHE A 421 -6.03 5.81 2.79
CA PHE A 421 -4.73 5.17 2.59
C PHE A 421 -4.69 3.78 3.22
N ASN A 422 -5.17 3.64 4.45
CA ASN A 422 -5.32 2.38 5.16
C ASN A 422 -6.19 1.37 4.41
N ARG A 423 -7.25 1.84 3.73
CA ARG A 423 -8.07 0.98 2.88
C ARG A 423 -7.29 0.49 1.67
N THR A 424 -6.57 1.37 0.97
CA THR A 424 -5.70 0.99 -0.15
C THR A 424 -4.64 -0.02 0.28
N LEU A 425 -4.00 0.22 1.43
CA LEU A 425 -3.03 -0.72 2.00
C LEU A 425 -3.66 -2.08 2.30
N LYS A 426 -4.88 -2.13 2.86
CA LYS A 426 -5.59 -3.40 3.16
C LYS A 426 -5.94 -4.21 1.91
N ASP A 427 -6.02 -3.59 0.73
CA ASP A 427 -6.23 -4.29 -0.53
C ASP A 427 -4.94 -5.00 -1.01
N HIS A 428 -3.77 -4.60 -0.50
CA HIS A 428 -2.45 -5.10 -0.94
C HIS A 428 -1.66 -5.83 0.14
N ILE A 429 -1.82 -5.45 1.41
CA ILE A 429 -1.22 -6.06 2.59
C ILE A 429 -2.26 -6.94 3.25
N LEU A 430 -2.03 -8.25 3.16
CA LEU A 430 -2.97 -9.26 3.65
C LEU A 430 -2.48 -9.85 4.97
N PRO A 431 -3.37 -10.20 5.92
CA PRO A 431 -2.98 -10.80 7.22
C PRO A 431 -2.19 -12.12 7.13
N LYS A 432 -2.10 -12.72 5.93
CA LYS A 432 -1.34 -13.95 5.65
C LYS A 432 0.08 -13.69 5.14
N MET A 433 0.45 -12.43 4.92
CA MET A 433 1.79 -12.03 4.54
C MET A 433 2.68 -12.00 5.77
N HIS A 434 3.94 -12.32 5.58
CA HIS A 434 4.98 -12.06 6.57
C HIS A 434 5.39 -10.58 6.58
N ILE A 435 6.12 -10.16 7.60
CA ILE A 435 6.58 -8.77 7.72
C ILE A 435 7.48 -8.34 6.55
N SER A 436 8.34 -9.23 6.04
CA SER A 436 9.20 -8.91 4.88
C SER A 436 8.38 -8.55 3.64
N GLU A 437 7.32 -9.32 3.35
CA GLU A 437 6.38 -9.03 2.25
C GLU A 437 5.62 -7.72 2.49
N CYS A 438 5.30 -7.38 3.74
CA CYS A 438 4.63 -6.12 4.09
C CYS A 438 5.52 -4.91 3.85
N VAL A 439 6.79 -4.96 4.22
CA VAL A 439 7.75 -3.87 4.00
C VAL A 439 7.84 -3.51 2.51
N VAL A 440 7.97 -4.50 1.63
CA VAL A 440 7.99 -4.27 0.18
C VAL A 440 6.72 -3.55 -0.29
N LYS A 441 5.54 -3.95 0.20
CA LYS A 441 4.27 -3.29 -0.15
C LYS A 441 4.16 -1.87 0.38
N LEU A 442 4.73 -1.60 1.55
CA LEU A 442 4.78 -0.25 2.11
C LEU A 442 5.64 0.69 1.28
N ILE A 443 6.81 0.23 0.82
CA ILE A 443 7.68 1.01 -0.08
C ILE A 443 6.98 1.27 -1.42
N LEU A 444 6.38 0.24 -2.03
CA LEU A 444 5.61 0.42 -3.26
C LEU A 444 4.45 1.43 -3.11
N ALA A 445 3.78 1.46 -1.96
CA ALA A 445 2.73 2.43 -1.70
C ALA A 445 3.25 3.88 -1.64
N VAL A 446 4.51 4.09 -1.23
CA VAL A 446 5.19 5.39 -1.30
C VAL A 446 5.43 5.77 -2.76
N ASP A 447 5.94 4.85 -3.56
CA ASP A 447 6.21 5.07 -4.99
C ASP A 447 4.94 5.37 -5.79
N ASP A 448 3.85 4.64 -5.50
CA ASP A 448 2.54 4.89 -6.08
C ASP A 448 2.04 6.29 -5.71
N THR A 449 2.17 6.67 -4.43
CA THR A 449 1.77 8.02 -3.96
C THR A 449 2.59 9.13 -4.63
N ARG A 450 3.90 8.92 -4.78
CA ARG A 450 4.82 9.83 -5.49
C ARG A 450 4.43 9.97 -6.96
N THR A 451 4.13 8.85 -7.61
CA THR A 451 3.70 8.81 -9.01
C THR A 451 2.36 9.50 -9.21
N GLU A 452 1.39 9.31 -8.30
CA GLU A 452 0.11 10.02 -8.31
C GLU A 452 0.26 11.54 -8.10
N GLU A 453 1.17 11.97 -7.22
CA GLU A 453 1.49 13.38 -7.04
C GLU A 453 2.07 13.98 -8.32
N MET A 454 3.04 13.30 -8.95
CA MET A 454 3.67 13.72 -10.20
C MET A 454 2.66 13.74 -11.37
N ASN A 455 1.83 12.71 -11.49
CA ASN A 455 0.76 12.68 -12.50
C ASN A 455 -0.25 13.80 -12.27
N THR A 456 -0.61 14.07 -11.01
CA THR A 456 -1.46 15.23 -10.68
C THR A 456 -0.78 16.50 -11.16
N TYR A 457 0.53 16.66 -11.03
CA TYR A 457 1.24 17.84 -11.51
C TYR A 457 1.30 17.93 -13.06
N ILE A 458 1.71 16.86 -13.75
CA ILE A 458 1.88 16.82 -15.22
C ILE A 458 0.53 16.96 -15.94
N SER A 459 -0.51 16.30 -15.45
CA SER A 459 -1.83 16.30 -16.10
C SER A 459 -2.57 17.63 -15.97
N LEU A 460 -2.11 18.53 -15.10
CA LEU A 460 -2.69 19.86 -14.96
C LEU A 460 -2.28 20.73 -16.13
N LYS A 461 -3.15 20.78 -17.15
CA LYS A 461 -3.28 22.01 -17.94
C LYS A 461 -3.50 23.16 -16.97
N GLN A 462 -2.68 24.19 -17.07
CA GLN A 462 -2.84 25.39 -16.27
C GLN A 462 -4.29 25.88 -16.40
N LYS A 463 -4.99 26.03 -15.26
CA LYS A 463 -6.33 26.63 -15.31
C LYS A 463 -6.17 28.05 -15.82
N ILE A 464 -6.79 28.32 -16.96
CA ILE A 464 -6.86 29.68 -17.52
C ILE A 464 -7.84 30.47 -16.63
N CYS A 465 -7.43 31.68 -16.27
CA CYS A 465 -8.32 32.61 -15.57
C CYS A 465 -9.41 33.07 -16.54
N ASP A 466 -10.67 32.97 -16.12
CA ASP A 466 -11.83 33.43 -16.86
C ASP A 466 -12.00 34.95 -16.62
N SER A 467 -12.60 35.69 -17.56
CA SER A 467 -12.97 37.08 -17.33
C SER A 467 -13.99 37.25 -16.19
N ASN A 468 -14.71 36.19 -15.83
CA ASN A 468 -15.63 36.14 -14.69
C ASN A 468 -14.96 35.84 -13.33
N ASP A 469 -13.65 35.55 -13.32
CA ASP A 469 -12.91 35.34 -12.07
C ASP A 469 -12.70 36.65 -11.31
N SER A 470 -12.60 36.59 -9.97
CA SER A 470 -12.32 37.77 -9.13
C SER A 470 -10.97 38.42 -9.47
N THR A 471 -10.79 39.69 -9.12
CA THR A 471 -9.53 40.45 -9.33
C THR A 471 -8.32 39.69 -8.81
N LEU A 472 -8.43 39.06 -7.63
CA LEU A 472 -7.32 38.29 -7.05
C LEU A 472 -7.00 37.00 -7.82
N VAL A 473 -8.00 36.30 -8.34
CA VAL A 473 -7.77 35.11 -9.16
C VAL A 473 -7.11 35.50 -10.48
N GLN A 474 -7.55 36.60 -11.11
CA GLN A 474 -6.93 37.10 -12.34
C GLN A 474 -5.46 37.51 -12.11
N ARG A 475 -5.15 38.14 -10.96
CA ARG A 475 -3.79 38.58 -10.61
C ARG A 475 -2.87 37.43 -10.16
N PHE A 476 -3.34 36.53 -9.29
CA PHE A 476 -2.52 35.49 -8.67
C PHE A 476 -2.62 34.11 -9.33
N GLY A 477 -3.66 33.84 -10.11
CA GLY A 477 -3.96 32.50 -10.63
C GLY A 477 -2.85 31.91 -11.49
N SER A 478 -2.06 32.75 -12.17
CA SER A 478 -0.89 32.30 -12.94
C SER A 478 0.22 31.71 -12.05
N GLN A 479 0.36 32.18 -10.80
CA GLN A 479 1.39 31.75 -9.85
C GLN A 479 0.91 30.65 -8.91
N LEU A 480 -0.39 30.48 -8.77
CA LEU A 480 -0.99 29.51 -7.85
C LEU A 480 -1.17 28.13 -8.48
N ILE A 481 -1.05 27.09 -7.68
CA ILE A 481 -1.44 25.74 -8.08
C ILE A 481 -2.96 25.66 -8.29
N ASN A 482 -3.40 24.74 -9.15
CA ASN A 482 -4.81 24.61 -9.51
C ASN A 482 -5.74 24.39 -8.30
N LYS A 483 -5.27 23.69 -7.26
CA LYS A 483 -6.05 23.50 -6.02
C LYS A 483 -6.29 24.82 -5.27
N ALA A 484 -5.29 25.70 -5.20
CA ALA A 484 -5.45 27.03 -4.60
C ALA A 484 -6.41 27.91 -5.41
N ILE A 485 -6.35 27.83 -6.75
CA ILE A 485 -7.31 28.52 -7.64
C ILE A 485 -8.75 28.07 -7.35
N ASP A 486 -8.96 26.76 -7.17
CA ASP A 486 -10.30 26.22 -6.83
C ASP A 486 -10.80 26.72 -5.48
N LEU A 487 -9.93 26.80 -4.49
CA LEU A 487 -10.26 27.33 -3.18
C LEU A 487 -10.59 28.83 -3.23
N LEU A 488 -9.84 29.63 -4.01
CA LEU A 488 -10.12 31.04 -4.24
C LEU A 488 -11.45 31.27 -4.97
N ARG A 489 -11.73 30.48 -6.02
CA ARG A 489 -13.02 30.54 -6.74
C ARG A 489 -14.19 30.22 -5.81
N LYS A 490 -14.03 29.23 -4.93
CA LYS A 490 -15.04 28.93 -3.90
C LYS A 490 -15.27 30.11 -2.97
N GLN A 491 -14.22 30.82 -2.55
CA GLN A 491 -14.37 32.04 -1.76
C GLN A 491 -15.09 33.16 -2.53
N ASN A 492 -14.84 33.30 -3.84
CA ASN A 492 -15.56 34.24 -4.70
C ASN A 492 -17.05 33.87 -4.85
N ASP A 493 -17.37 32.59 -4.94
CA ASP A 493 -18.77 32.14 -5.00
C ASP A 493 -19.50 32.39 -3.68
N GLU A 494 -18.84 32.13 -2.54
CA GLU A 494 -19.37 32.47 -1.21
C GLU A 494 -19.54 33.99 -1.01
N LEU A 495 -18.67 34.80 -1.62
CA LEU A 495 -18.77 36.26 -1.62
C LEU A 495 -20.07 36.72 -2.29
N LYS A 496 -20.39 36.17 -3.47
CA LYS A 496 -21.58 36.54 -4.27
C LYS A 496 -22.90 36.20 -3.58
N GLN A 497 -22.90 35.29 -2.61
CA GLN A 497 -24.10 34.82 -1.91
C GLN A 497 -24.48 35.65 -0.68
N LYS A 498 -23.65 36.61 -0.27
CA LYS A 498 -23.85 37.35 0.98
C LYS A 498 -23.65 38.84 0.78
N HIS A 499 -24.21 39.63 1.69
CA HIS A 499 -24.02 41.07 1.72
C HIS A 499 -22.86 41.46 2.63
N TYR A 500 -21.98 42.31 2.09
CA TYR A 500 -20.79 42.81 2.78
C TYR A 500 -20.76 44.34 2.77
N SER A 501 -20.14 44.90 3.80
CA SER A 501 -19.83 46.33 3.94
C SER A 501 -18.33 46.50 4.24
N ILE A 502 -17.78 47.66 3.86
CA ILE A 502 -16.39 48.04 4.14
C ILE A 502 -16.37 49.35 4.91
N GLU A 503 -15.47 49.41 5.89
CA GLU A 503 -15.12 50.61 6.64
C GLU A 503 -13.59 50.72 6.61
N GLU A 504 -13.06 51.81 6.05
CA GLU A 504 -11.62 52.12 6.09
C GLU A 504 -11.30 52.73 7.46
N LEU A 505 -10.26 52.21 8.11
CA LEU A 505 -9.77 52.62 9.41
C LEU A 505 -8.44 53.37 9.25
N GLU A 506 -7.90 53.89 10.35
CA GLU A 506 -6.55 54.47 10.38
C GLU A 506 -5.47 53.41 10.02
N ASP A 507 -4.29 53.86 9.61
CA ASP A 507 -3.11 53.03 9.33
C ASP A 507 -3.27 51.95 8.24
N ASN A 508 -3.97 52.27 7.14
CA ASN A 508 -4.20 51.34 6.02
C ASN A 508 -4.82 50.00 6.49
N SER A 509 -5.81 50.08 7.36
CA SER A 509 -6.57 48.92 7.81
C SER A 509 -8.05 49.04 7.41
N TRP A 510 -8.71 47.90 7.24
CA TRP A 510 -10.10 47.85 6.79
C TRP A 510 -10.89 46.87 7.65
N LYS A 511 -12.14 47.24 7.94
CA LYS A 511 -13.10 46.38 8.61
C LYS A 511 -14.16 45.97 7.60
N ILE A 512 -14.26 44.66 7.38
CA ILE A 512 -15.23 44.04 6.48
C ILE A 512 -16.37 43.46 7.32
N GLY A 513 -17.55 44.04 7.20
CA GLY A 513 -18.78 43.52 7.82
C GLY A 513 -19.47 42.55 6.86
N GLN A 514 -19.84 41.37 7.34
CA GLN A 514 -20.63 40.37 6.62
C GLN A 514 -21.98 40.20 7.34
N LYS A 515 -23.09 40.40 6.62
CA LYS A 515 -24.43 40.13 7.16
C LYS A 515 -24.68 38.62 7.16
N ASP A 516 -24.96 38.07 8.32
CA ASP A 516 -25.38 36.68 8.52
C ASP A 516 -26.91 36.67 8.65
N GLU A 517 -27.60 36.39 7.54
CA GLU A 517 -29.07 36.46 7.46
C GLU A 517 -29.76 35.39 8.33
N GLU A 518 -29.14 34.22 8.49
CA GLU A 518 -29.67 33.14 9.32
C GLU A 518 -29.64 33.50 10.81
N LYS A 519 -28.65 34.30 11.24
CA LYS A 519 -28.43 34.65 12.64
C LYS A 519 -28.74 36.11 12.97
N ASN A 520 -29.21 36.87 11.97
CA ASN A 520 -29.50 38.30 12.05
C ASN A 520 -28.39 39.11 12.76
N ARG A 521 -27.13 38.85 12.39
CA ARG A 521 -25.95 39.49 12.99
C ARG A 521 -24.94 39.94 11.94
N PHE A 522 -24.07 40.86 12.30
CA PHE A 522 -22.92 41.24 11.48
C PHE A 522 -21.66 40.57 12.04
N ILE A 523 -21.01 39.77 11.20
CA ILE A 523 -19.68 39.22 11.49
C ILE A 523 -18.67 40.18 10.91
N THR A 524 -17.72 40.66 11.71
CA THR A 524 -16.70 41.60 11.25
C THR A 524 -15.35 40.91 11.19
N SER A 525 -14.63 41.13 10.09
CA SER A 525 -13.22 40.75 9.95
C SER A 525 -12.38 41.97 9.66
N SER A 526 -11.21 42.03 10.27
CA SER A 526 -10.23 43.09 10.07
C SER A 526 -9.19 42.62 9.06
N ILE A 527 -8.88 43.51 8.12
CA ILE A 527 -7.75 43.39 7.21
C ILE A 527 -6.76 44.46 7.63
N ILE A 528 -5.59 44.06 8.09
CA ILE A 528 -4.60 44.96 8.68
C ILE A 528 -3.33 44.88 7.85
N HIS A 529 -2.72 46.03 7.60
CA HIS A 529 -1.35 46.13 7.11
C HIS A 529 -0.39 45.86 8.27
N ARG A 530 0.47 44.84 8.15
CA ARG A 530 1.54 44.65 9.15
C ARG A 530 2.81 45.32 8.66
N ASP A 531 3.24 46.35 9.39
CA ASP A 531 4.56 47.01 9.26
C ASP A 531 5.68 46.06 9.72
N SER A 532 5.86 44.98 8.97
CA SER A 532 7.00 44.08 9.04
C SER A 532 7.80 44.23 7.75
N PHE A 533 9.02 43.66 7.69
CA PHE A 533 9.96 43.76 6.57
C PHE A 533 9.40 43.47 5.16
N GLU A 534 8.16 42.98 5.02
CA GLU A 534 7.52 42.56 3.78
C GLU A 534 6.19 43.30 3.44
N ASP A 535 5.70 44.26 4.24
CA ASP A 535 4.48 45.06 3.95
C ASP A 535 3.22 44.23 3.52
N LEU A 536 2.85 43.22 4.33
CA LEU A 536 1.80 42.25 4.01
C LEU A 536 0.44 42.54 4.67
N LEU A 537 -0.65 42.36 3.91
CA LEU A 537 -2.04 42.32 4.34
C LEU A 537 -2.38 40.98 4.98
N PHE A 538 -3.07 41.09 6.10
CA PHE A 538 -3.51 39.97 6.91
C PHE A 538 -4.98 40.12 7.24
N CYS A 539 -5.78 39.06 7.02
CA CYS A 539 -7.17 39.03 7.44
C CYS A 539 -7.31 38.13 8.67
N ASP A 540 -8.00 38.61 9.71
CA ASP A 540 -8.26 37.86 10.94
C ASP A 540 -9.39 36.80 10.82
N CYS A 541 -9.94 36.60 9.62
CA CYS A 541 -11.02 35.63 9.44
C CYS A 541 -10.51 34.18 9.48
N ASP A 542 -11.34 33.27 10.01
CA ASP A 542 -11.03 31.84 10.16
C ASP A 542 -10.40 31.24 8.88
N TYR A 543 -11.00 31.50 7.71
CA TYR A 543 -10.51 30.96 6.44
C TYR A 543 -9.05 31.37 6.14
N PHE A 544 -8.71 32.65 6.30
CA PHE A 544 -7.36 33.14 6.02
C PHE A 544 -6.36 32.59 7.03
N LEU A 545 -6.73 32.50 8.30
CA LEU A 545 -5.86 31.96 9.34
C LEU A 545 -5.60 30.46 9.15
N GLN A 546 -6.60 29.72 8.67
CA GLN A 546 -6.49 28.27 8.45
C GLN A 546 -5.79 27.90 7.15
N ASN A 547 -5.88 28.75 6.12
CA ASN A 547 -5.40 28.43 4.78
C ASN A 547 -4.24 29.32 4.30
N GLN A 548 -4.02 30.50 4.88
CA GLN A 548 -3.07 31.52 4.40
C GLN A 548 -3.15 31.70 2.89
N LEU A 549 -4.40 31.80 2.43
CA LEU A 549 -4.81 32.00 1.05
C LEU A 549 -5.86 33.12 1.07
N PRO A 550 -5.90 34.02 0.08
CA PRO A 550 -6.83 35.15 0.09
C PRO A 550 -8.27 34.72 0.36
N CYS A 551 -8.89 35.32 1.37
CA CYS A 551 -10.27 35.02 1.73
C CYS A 551 -11.24 35.89 0.92
N ARG A 552 -12.53 35.57 1.01
CA ARG A 552 -13.61 36.39 0.43
C ARG A 552 -13.60 37.85 0.88
N HIS A 553 -13.14 38.16 2.10
CA HIS A 553 -13.03 39.54 2.58
C HIS A 553 -11.93 40.31 1.84
N MET A 554 -10.79 39.66 1.59
CA MET A 554 -9.74 40.23 0.75
C MET A 554 -10.26 40.42 -0.68
N ILE A 555 -10.89 39.41 -1.28
CA ILE A 555 -11.49 39.55 -2.63
C ILE A 555 -12.43 40.76 -2.68
N PHE A 556 -13.32 40.91 -1.70
CA PHE A 556 -14.25 42.03 -1.61
C PHE A 556 -13.56 43.40 -1.51
N LEU A 557 -12.50 43.48 -0.71
CA LEU A 557 -11.67 44.68 -0.58
C LEU A 557 -11.02 45.02 -1.93
N PHE A 558 -10.35 44.05 -2.56
CA PHE A 558 -9.62 44.25 -3.81
C PHE A 558 -10.53 44.63 -4.99
N ASP A 559 -11.76 44.13 -5.03
CA ASP A 559 -12.75 44.51 -6.06
C ASP A 559 -13.31 45.94 -5.87
N ARG A 560 -12.97 46.63 -4.78
CA ARG A 560 -13.50 47.96 -4.39
C ARG A 560 -12.44 49.04 -4.12
N LEU A 561 -11.16 48.68 -4.10
CA LEU A 561 -10.08 49.67 -4.06
C LEU A 561 -10.02 50.39 -5.42
N ASP A 562 -9.84 51.71 -5.43
CA ASP A 562 -9.69 52.48 -6.68
C ASP A 562 -8.40 52.09 -7.43
N ASP A 563 -8.44 52.23 -8.76
CA ASP A 563 -7.34 51.86 -9.66
C ASP A 563 -6.00 52.50 -9.28
N GLU A 564 -5.99 53.70 -8.68
CA GLU A 564 -4.75 54.40 -8.24
C GLU A 564 -4.11 53.76 -7.00
N LYS A 565 -4.92 53.29 -6.03
CA LYS A 565 -4.47 52.47 -4.88
C LYS A 565 -4.08 51.05 -5.35
N LEU A 566 -4.68 50.55 -6.45
CA LEU A 566 -4.36 49.29 -7.11
C LEU A 566 -3.18 49.36 -8.11
N ASP A 567 -2.73 50.54 -8.55
CA ASP A 567 -1.61 50.75 -9.50
C ASP A 567 -0.27 51.02 -8.80
N GLN A 568 -0.29 51.58 -7.58
CA GLN A 568 0.83 51.38 -6.62
C GLN A 568 1.09 49.89 -6.34
N ALA A 569 0.16 49.04 -6.77
CA ALA A 569 -0.01 47.66 -6.42
C ALA A 569 0.47 46.67 -7.50
N LYS A 570 1.41 47.10 -8.37
CA LYS A 570 2.43 46.17 -8.94
C LYS A 570 3.19 45.41 -7.85
N ARG A 571 3.13 45.88 -6.60
CA ARG A 571 3.56 45.22 -5.37
C ARG A 571 2.52 44.29 -4.73
N ILE A 572 1.37 43.99 -5.33
CA ILE A 572 0.33 43.15 -4.68
C ILE A 572 0.78 41.73 -4.32
N HIS A 573 1.75 41.18 -5.04
CA HIS A 573 2.43 39.93 -4.65
C HIS A 573 3.20 40.06 -3.34
N GLU A 574 3.71 41.26 -3.04
CA GLU A 574 4.36 41.64 -1.78
C GLU A 574 3.33 42.03 -0.71
N ILE A 575 2.10 42.37 -1.11
CA ILE A 575 1.06 42.88 -0.19
C ILE A 575 0.13 41.76 0.32
N VAL A 576 0.07 40.56 -0.25
CA VAL A 576 -0.81 39.50 0.28
C VAL A 576 -0.01 38.29 0.73
N SER A 577 -0.13 37.96 2.02
CA SER A 577 0.52 36.79 2.61
C SER A 577 -0.09 35.49 2.08
N ILE A 578 0.50 34.94 1.02
CA ILE A 578 0.18 33.63 0.45
C ILE A 578 1.20 32.62 0.95
N ASN A 579 0.74 31.52 1.56
CA ASN A 579 1.65 30.46 1.97
C ASN A 579 2.35 29.83 0.74
N LYS A 580 3.67 29.63 0.86
CA LYS A 580 4.52 29.09 -0.21
C LYS A 580 4.02 27.76 -0.78
N ARG A 581 3.28 26.95 0.00
CA ARG A 581 2.67 25.68 -0.46
C ARG A 581 1.71 25.87 -1.64
N TRP A 582 1.09 27.04 -1.77
CA TRP A 582 0.11 27.33 -2.81
C TRP A 582 0.75 27.82 -4.11
N LEU A 583 2.03 28.18 -4.07
CA LEU A 583 2.77 28.72 -5.21
C LEU A 583 3.32 27.58 -6.09
N LYS A 584 3.17 27.72 -7.41
CA LYS A 584 3.75 26.82 -8.42
C LYS A 584 5.26 26.73 -8.26
N ALA A 585 5.95 27.86 -8.11
CA ALA A 585 7.40 27.91 -7.99
C ALA A 585 7.95 26.98 -6.88
N THR A 586 7.27 26.91 -5.73
CA THR A 586 7.63 26.00 -4.63
C THR A 586 7.42 24.52 -4.97
N VAL A 587 6.42 24.22 -5.81
CA VAL A 587 6.17 22.87 -6.30
C VAL A 587 7.19 22.49 -7.37
N ASP A 588 7.44 23.37 -8.33
CA ASP A 588 8.37 23.18 -9.44
C ASP A 588 9.81 22.97 -8.95
N TYR A 589 10.26 23.83 -8.02
CA TYR A 589 11.58 23.71 -7.40
C TYR A 589 11.81 22.32 -6.80
N TYR A 590 10.85 21.86 -6.01
CA TYR A 590 10.90 20.56 -5.34
C TYR A 590 10.90 19.38 -6.32
N LEU A 591 10.06 19.44 -7.36
CA LEU A 591 10.03 18.38 -8.37
C LEU A 591 11.35 18.31 -9.15
N ASN A 592 11.97 19.47 -9.41
CA ASN A 592 13.29 19.54 -10.03
C ASN A 592 14.39 19.02 -9.10
N GLU A 593 14.35 19.30 -7.80
CA GLU A 593 15.27 18.70 -6.83
C GLU A 593 15.16 17.18 -6.82
N ILE A 594 13.94 16.63 -6.74
CA ILE A 594 13.73 15.17 -6.78
C ILE A 594 14.25 14.58 -8.09
N ALA A 595 13.93 15.19 -9.23
CA ALA A 595 14.41 14.71 -10.53
C ALA A 595 15.94 14.76 -10.64
N HIS A 596 16.57 15.78 -10.05
CA HIS A 596 18.01 15.89 -9.98
C HIS A 596 18.62 14.79 -9.11
N TYR A 597 18.06 14.54 -7.92
CA TYR A 597 18.48 13.43 -7.06
C TYR A 597 18.31 12.06 -7.74
N ASP A 598 17.18 11.80 -8.39
CA ASP A 598 16.93 10.57 -9.15
C ASP A 598 17.94 10.41 -10.30
N SER A 599 18.35 11.50 -10.95
CA SER A 599 19.38 11.49 -12.00
C SER A 599 20.78 11.17 -11.48
N ILE A 600 21.14 11.68 -10.30
CA ILE A 600 22.43 11.40 -9.65
C ILE A 600 22.47 9.94 -9.20
N LEU A 601 21.40 9.44 -8.59
CA LEU A 601 21.31 8.05 -8.15
C LEU A 601 21.35 7.11 -9.35
N SER A 602 20.53 7.31 -10.38
CA SER A 602 20.57 6.47 -11.59
C SER A 602 21.95 6.46 -12.26
N SER A 603 22.66 7.58 -12.29
CA SER A 603 24.04 7.63 -12.80
C SER A 603 25.04 6.82 -11.94
N ASN A 604 24.87 6.83 -10.62
CA ASN A 604 25.68 6.05 -9.67
C ASN A 604 25.31 4.56 -9.67
N THR A 605 24.03 4.20 -9.81
CA THR A 605 23.56 2.81 -9.95
C THR A 605 24.04 2.23 -11.27
N GLN A 606 24.01 2.99 -12.35
CA GLN A 606 24.53 2.59 -13.66
C GLN A 606 26.06 2.45 -13.63
N TYR A 607 26.78 3.32 -12.91
CA TYR A 607 28.21 3.17 -12.65
C TYR A 607 28.52 1.91 -11.81
N ASN A 608 27.75 1.63 -10.76
CA ASN A 608 27.92 0.45 -9.89
C ASN A 608 27.54 -0.88 -10.60
N ILE A 609 26.49 -0.89 -11.42
CA ILE A 609 26.13 -2.04 -12.26
C ILE A 609 27.20 -2.29 -13.31
N THR A 610 27.77 -1.23 -13.90
CA THR A 610 28.88 -1.36 -14.86
C THR A 610 30.13 -1.90 -14.18
N GLN A 611 30.47 -1.45 -12.96
CA GLN A 611 31.57 -2.00 -12.16
C GLN A 611 31.35 -3.47 -11.76
N MET A 612 30.14 -3.83 -11.35
CA MET A 612 29.78 -5.22 -11.04
C MET A 612 29.82 -6.13 -12.28
N ALA A 613 29.38 -5.63 -13.44
CA ALA A 613 29.48 -6.36 -14.71
C ALA A 613 30.95 -6.54 -15.15
N THR A 614 31.80 -5.53 -14.98
CA THR A 614 33.26 -5.66 -15.22
C THR A 614 33.95 -6.60 -14.24
N LYS A 615 33.55 -6.61 -12.96
CA LYS A 615 34.05 -7.60 -11.97
C LYS A 615 33.61 -9.03 -12.33
N LYS A 616 32.37 -9.21 -12.81
CA LYS A 616 31.85 -10.52 -13.22
C LYS A 616 32.55 -11.05 -14.48
N ASN A 617 32.88 -10.19 -15.44
CA ASN A 617 33.66 -10.56 -16.62
C ASN A 617 35.14 -10.87 -16.29
N ASN A 618 35.75 -10.16 -15.33
CA ASN A 618 37.13 -10.45 -14.89
C ASN A 618 37.27 -11.75 -14.07
N ILE A 619 36.19 -12.23 -13.45
CA ILE A 619 36.15 -13.53 -12.77
C ILE A 619 35.92 -14.69 -13.76
N LEU A 620 35.32 -14.41 -14.92
CA LEU A 620 35.14 -15.41 -15.99
C LEU A 620 36.35 -15.52 -16.92
N SER A 621 37.19 -14.49 -17.04
CA SER A 621 38.43 -14.51 -17.83
C SER A 621 39.68 -14.96 -17.07
N SER A 622 39.56 -15.26 -15.76
CA SER A 622 40.67 -15.75 -14.93
C SER A 622 40.62 -17.27 -14.65
N ASN A 623 39.73 -17.99 -15.32
CA ASN A 623 39.58 -19.45 -15.26
C ASN A 623 39.77 -20.14 -16.63
N GLU A 624 40.53 -19.53 -17.55
CA GLU A 624 41.10 -20.22 -18.71
C GLU A 624 42.61 -20.47 -18.53
#